data_AF-A0A0U3NJ13-F1
#
_entry.id   AF-A0A0U3NJ13-F1
#
_cell.length_a   1.000
_cell.length_b   1.000
_cell.length_c   1.000
_cell.angle_alpha   90.00
_cell.angle_beta   90.00
_cell.angle_gamma   90.00
#
_symmetry.space_group_name_H-M   'P 1'
#
loop_
_entity.id
_entity.type
_entity.pdbx_description
1 polymer ?
#
loop_
_entity_poly.entity_id
_entity_poly.type
_entity_poly.pdbx_seq_one_letter_code
_entity_poly.pdbx_strand_id
1 'polypeptide(L)'
;MTIKPNQATAAAAGIWAALGGMAFEQWHAAQPSLSSLSSNLLWGGFMLVFVLLPLFFFVIGPQPPFGRDWIKDPAERARYFLGVRRVLVWLVSGVAVAGIWAGLRHLL
;
A
#
# COMPACT_ATOMS: atom_id res chain seq x y z
N MET A 1 7.25 19.38 -7.38
CA MET A 1 7.43 18.09 -8.07
C MET A 1 6.08 17.39 -8.11
N THR A 2 5.46 17.24 -9.28
CA THR A 2 4.17 16.52 -9.39
C THR A 2 4.48 15.04 -9.58
N ILE A 3 4.33 14.24 -8.52
CA ILE A 3 4.48 12.78 -8.62
C ILE A 3 3.38 12.26 -9.54
N LYS A 4 3.78 11.67 -10.68
CA LYS A 4 2.84 11.05 -11.63
C LYS A 4 2.67 9.57 -11.27
N PRO A 5 1.48 9.13 -10.84
CA PRO A 5 1.29 7.76 -10.39
C PRO A 5 1.37 6.78 -11.57
N ASN A 6 2.33 5.88 -11.52
CA ASN A 6 2.62 4.86 -12.52
C ASN A 6 2.96 3.52 -11.83
N GLN A 7 3.37 2.50 -12.59
CA GLN A 7 3.69 1.19 -12.02
C GLN A 7 4.92 1.23 -11.10
N ALA A 8 5.92 2.05 -11.41
CA ALA A 8 7.12 2.17 -10.58
C ALA A 8 6.81 2.85 -9.24
N THR A 9 6.02 3.92 -9.23
CA THR A 9 5.59 4.58 -7.97
C THR A 9 4.69 3.67 -7.16
N ALA A 10 3.83 2.87 -7.81
CA ALA A 10 3.02 1.88 -7.12
C ALA A 10 3.85 0.76 -6.50
N ALA A 11 4.85 0.25 -7.23
CA ALA A 11 5.77 -0.76 -6.72
C ALA A 11 6.55 -0.23 -5.51
N ALA A 12 7.10 0.98 -5.61
CA ALA A 12 7.83 1.65 -4.52
C ALA A 12 6.94 1.86 -3.28
N ALA A 13 5.68 2.26 -3.47
CA ALA A 13 4.71 2.39 -2.38
C ALA A 13 4.43 1.03 -1.69
N GLY A 14 4.46 -0.07 -2.43
CA GLY A 14 4.24 -1.41 -1.88
C GLY A 14 5.43 -1.88 -1.08
N ILE A 15 6.64 -1.63 -1.59
CA ILE A 15 7.90 -1.89 -0.88
C ILE A 15 7.95 -1.06 0.41
N TRP A 16 7.58 0.23 0.34
CA TRP A 16 7.50 1.12 1.50
C TRP A 16 6.53 0.59 2.56
N ALA A 17 5.32 0.18 2.16
CA ALA A 17 4.34 -0.40 3.07
C ALA A 17 4.87 -1.66 3.76
N ALA A 18 5.52 -2.55 3.01
CA ALA A 18 6.11 -3.78 3.54
C ALA A 18 7.25 -3.47 4.53
N LEU A 19 8.22 -2.63 4.15
CA LEU A 19 9.34 -2.26 5.02
C LEU A 19 8.87 -1.61 6.32
N GLY A 20 7.93 -0.67 6.22
CA GLY A 20 7.30 -0.06 7.38
C GLY A 20 6.59 -1.08 8.26
N GLY A 21 5.82 -1.98 7.65
CA GLY A 21 5.09 -3.03 8.37
C GLY A 21 6.00 -3.98 9.13
N MET A 22 7.09 -4.42 8.51
CA MET A 22 8.05 -5.31 9.16
C MET A 22 8.72 -4.65 10.37
N ALA A 23 9.18 -3.40 10.22
CA ALA A 23 9.81 -2.67 11.31
C ALA A 23 8.80 -2.37 12.44
N PHE A 24 7.58 -1.98 12.08
CA PHE A 24 6.52 -1.67 13.03
C PHE A 24 6.07 -2.91 13.81
N GLU A 25 5.85 -4.05 13.14
CA GLU A 25 5.46 -5.29 13.79
C GLU A 25 6.52 -5.75 14.80
N GLN A 26 7.80 -5.73 14.41
CA GLN A 26 8.89 -6.11 15.30
C GLN A 26 9.00 -5.19 16.51
N TRP A 27 8.89 -3.87 16.31
CA TRP A 27 8.90 -2.91 17.40
C TRP A 27 7.69 -3.08 18.32
N HIS A 28 6.49 -3.22 17.76
CA HIS A 28 5.24 -3.34 18.52
C HIS A 28 5.21 -4.63 19.35
N ALA A 29 5.71 -5.74 18.81
CA ALA A 29 5.85 -6.99 19.54
C ALA A 29 6.78 -6.88 20.76
N ALA A 30 7.74 -5.93 20.76
CA ALA A 30 8.63 -5.67 21.87
C ALA A 30 8.02 -4.78 22.97
N GLN A 31 6.75 -4.35 22.85
CA GLN A 31 6.05 -3.47 23.80
C GLN A 31 4.90 -4.20 24.53
N PRO A 32 5.20 -5.12 25.47
CA PRO A 32 4.19 -5.95 26.13
C PRO A 32 3.25 -5.18 27.07
N SER A 33 3.61 -3.95 27.45
CA SER A 33 2.83 -3.11 28.38
C SER A 33 1.78 -2.23 27.70
N LEU A 34 1.62 -2.31 26.37
CA LEU A 34 0.61 -1.53 25.66
C LEU A 34 -0.81 -2.02 25.99
N SER A 35 -1.67 -1.08 26.37
CA SER A 35 -3.11 -1.34 26.47
C SER A 35 -3.70 -1.66 25.09
N SER A 36 -4.83 -2.38 25.05
CA SER A 36 -5.52 -2.69 23.79
C SER A 36 -5.91 -1.43 23.01
N LEU A 37 -6.31 -0.36 23.71
CA LEU A 37 -6.64 0.91 23.06
C LEU A 37 -5.39 1.54 22.41
N SER A 38 -4.28 1.61 23.14
CA SER A 38 -3.01 2.16 22.63
C SER A 38 -2.52 1.36 21.43
N SER A 39 -2.59 0.02 21.50
CA SER A 39 -2.21 -0.87 20.40
C SER A 39 -3.07 -0.62 19.15
N ASN A 40 -4.40 -0.53 19.31
CA ASN A 40 -5.30 -0.24 18.18
C ASN A 40 -5.05 1.13 17.55
N LEU A 41 -4.78 2.15 18.37
CA LEU A 41 -4.44 3.49 17.86
C LEU A 41 -3.12 3.49 17.08
N LEU A 42 -2.11 2.76 17.57
CA LEU A 42 -0.84 2.61 16.86
C LEU A 42 -1.01 1.88 15.53
N TRP A 43 -1.79 0.79 15.50
CA TRP A 43 -2.13 0.09 14.26
C TRP A 43 -2.90 0.99 13.28
N GLY A 44 -3.85 1.79 13.77
CA GLY A 44 -4.57 2.76 12.95
C GLY A 44 -3.65 3.82 12.35
N GLY A 45 -2.74 4.37 13.15
CA GLY A 45 -1.73 5.34 12.70
C GLY A 45 -0.77 4.73 11.68
N PHE A 46 -0.32 3.50 11.93
CA PHE A 46 0.51 2.75 11.00
C PHE A 46 -0.19 2.57 9.64
N MET A 47 -1.45 2.10 9.64
CA MET A 47 -2.23 1.92 8.43
C MET A 47 -2.40 3.23 7.66
N LEU A 48 -2.61 4.34 8.36
CA LEU A 48 -2.74 5.64 7.73
C LEU A 48 -1.45 6.05 7.01
N VAL A 49 -0.30 5.93 7.68
CA VAL A 49 0.99 6.43 7.18
C VAL A 49 1.62 5.53 6.13
N PHE A 50 1.59 4.21 6.35
CA PHE A 50 2.33 3.25 5.53
C PHE A 50 1.47 2.56 4.47
N VAL A 51 0.14 2.61 4.59
CA VAL A 51 -0.77 1.94 3.65
C VAL A 51 -1.62 2.95 2.90
N LEU A 52 -2.43 3.75 3.61
CA LEU A 52 -3.41 4.63 2.98
C LEU A 52 -2.78 5.82 2.26
N LEU A 53 -1.85 6.54 2.89
CA LEU A 53 -1.18 7.67 2.24
C LEU A 53 -0.41 7.23 0.96
N PRO A 54 0.41 6.16 0.98
CA PRO A 54 1.10 5.71 -0.22
C PRO A 54 0.12 5.26 -1.32
N LEU A 55 -0.93 4.54 -0.95
CA LEU A 55 -1.99 4.11 -1.88
C LEU A 55 -2.66 5.31 -2.56
N PHE A 56 -3.06 6.32 -1.79
CA PHE A 56 -3.75 7.48 -2.33
C PHE A 56 -2.85 8.32 -3.26
N PHE A 57 -1.64 8.65 -2.82
CA PHE A 57 -0.77 9.57 -3.55
C PHE A 57 0.04 8.93 -4.68
N PHE A 58 0.51 7.69 -4.52
CA PHE A 58 1.47 7.07 -5.45
C PHE A 58 0.87 5.98 -6.33
N VAL A 59 -0.29 5.42 -5.95
CA VAL A 59 -0.95 4.32 -6.69
C VAL A 59 -2.17 4.82 -7.45
N ILE A 60 -3.15 5.41 -6.74
CA ILE A 60 -4.40 5.90 -7.33
C ILE A 60 -4.17 7.25 -8.01
N GLY A 61 -3.70 8.21 -7.21
CA GLY A 61 -3.50 9.60 -7.60
C GLY A 61 -4.80 10.37 -7.88
N PRO A 62 -4.70 11.67 -8.16
CA PRO A 62 -5.86 12.46 -8.57
C PRO A 62 -6.39 11.94 -9.91
N GLN A 63 -7.67 11.58 -9.95
CA GLN A 63 -8.37 11.15 -11.16
C GLN A 63 -9.70 11.92 -11.25
N PRO A 64 -10.15 12.30 -12.47
CA PRO A 64 -11.49 12.83 -12.65
C PRO A 64 -12.54 11.78 -12.29
N PRO A 65 -13.73 12.20 -11.82
CA PRO A 65 -14.80 11.27 -11.49
C PRO A 65 -15.23 10.47 -12.73
N PHE A 66 -15.56 9.19 -12.54
CA PHE A 66 -16.10 8.33 -13.59
C PHE A 66 -17.56 8.70 -13.89
N GLY A 67 -17.95 8.64 -15.16
CA GLY A 67 -19.34 8.81 -15.58
C GLY A 67 -20.22 7.62 -15.15
N ARG A 68 -21.55 7.78 -15.18
CA ARG A 68 -22.49 6.68 -14.89
C ARG A 68 -22.33 5.50 -15.86
N ASP A 69 -22.02 5.77 -17.12
CA ASP A 69 -21.85 4.77 -18.18
C ASP A 69 -20.37 4.40 -18.44
N TRP A 70 -19.47 4.60 -17.47
CA TRP A 70 -18.02 4.40 -17.63
C TRP A 70 -17.62 3.02 -18.19
N ILE A 71 -18.45 1.99 -17.96
CA ILE A 71 -18.21 0.63 -18.47
C ILE A 71 -18.31 0.57 -20.00
N LYS A 72 -19.23 1.36 -20.57
CA LYS A 72 -19.50 1.43 -22.02
C LYS A 72 -18.50 2.32 -22.74
N ASP A 73 -17.95 3.32 -22.07
CA ASP A 73 -16.89 4.17 -22.61
C ASP A 73 -15.52 3.45 -22.56
N PRO A 74 -14.92 3.11 -23.72
CA PRO A 74 -13.62 2.45 -23.76
C PRO A 74 -12.50 3.26 -23.08
N ALA A 75 -12.56 4.59 -23.11
CA ALA A 75 -11.55 5.46 -22.53
C ALA A 75 -11.64 5.46 -21.00
N GLU A 76 -12.84 5.54 -20.43
CA GLU A 76 -13.03 5.46 -18.97
C GLU A 76 -12.65 4.09 -18.43
N ARG A 77 -13.06 3.03 -19.13
CA ARG A 77 -12.70 1.65 -18.79
C ARG A 77 -11.18 1.44 -18.80
N ALA A 78 -10.47 1.98 -19.79
CA ALA A 78 -9.01 1.91 -19.84
C ALA A 78 -8.35 2.58 -18.61
N ARG A 79 -8.84 3.76 -18.20
CA ARG A 79 -8.35 4.44 -16.99
C ARG A 79 -8.60 3.62 -15.73
N TYR A 80 -9.78 3.00 -15.60
CA TYR A 80 -10.09 2.11 -14.48
C TYR A 80 -9.10 0.93 -14.41
N PHE A 81 -8.87 0.24 -15.53
CA PHE A 81 -7.93 -0.89 -15.58
C PHE A 81 -6.48 -0.47 -15.27
N LEU A 82 -6.06 0.72 -15.67
CA LEU A 82 -4.76 1.27 -15.27
C LEU A 82 -4.68 1.50 -13.75
N GLY A 83 -5.76 1.96 -13.13
CA GLY A 83 -5.90 2.03 -11.67
C GLY A 83 -5.75 0.67 -11.01
N VAL A 84 -6.55 -0.31 -11.43
CA VAL A 84 -6.51 -1.69 -10.91
C VAL A 84 -5.11 -2.30 -11.07
N ARG A 85 -4.47 -2.14 -12.23
CA ARG A 85 -3.13 -2.67 -12.47
C ARG A 85 -2.10 -2.07 -11.52
N ARG A 86 -2.20 -0.77 -11.22
CA ARG A 86 -1.31 -0.12 -10.24
C ARG A 86 -1.55 -0.65 -8.83
N VAL A 87 -2.80 -0.84 -8.42
CA VAL A 87 -3.14 -1.45 -7.12
C VAL A 87 -2.59 -2.88 -7.02
N LEU A 88 -2.70 -3.67 -8.09
CA LEU A 88 -2.13 -5.01 -8.14
C LEU A 88 -0.61 -4.98 -8.02
N VAL A 89 0.08 -4.09 -8.74
CA VAL A 89 1.54 -3.93 -8.64
C VAL A 89 1.95 -3.53 -7.21
N TRP A 90 1.21 -2.62 -6.59
CA TRP A 90 1.42 -2.20 -5.20
C TRP A 90 1.29 -3.36 -4.21
N LEU A 91 0.24 -4.17 -4.33
CA LEU A 91 0.04 -5.35 -3.48
C LEU A 91 1.13 -6.39 -3.70
N VAL A 92 1.40 -6.75 -4.96
CA VAL A 92 2.36 -7.79 -5.31
C VAL A 92 3.78 -7.41 -4.88
N SER A 93 4.19 -6.15 -5.05
CA SER A 93 5.53 -5.73 -4.61
C SER A 93 5.68 -5.76 -3.09
N GLY A 94 4.65 -5.34 -2.34
CA GLY A 94 4.63 -5.43 -0.89
C GLY A 94 4.68 -6.88 -0.40
N VAL A 95 3.84 -7.75 -0.95
CA VAL A 95 3.81 -9.18 -0.61
C VAL A 95 5.13 -9.86 -0.95
N ALA A 96 5.75 -9.55 -2.08
CA ALA A 96 7.04 -10.11 -2.46
C ALA A 96 8.12 -9.76 -1.43
N VAL A 97 8.22 -8.50 -1.02
CA VAL A 97 9.21 -8.06 -0.01
C VAL A 97 8.93 -8.71 1.36
N ALA A 98 7.68 -8.68 1.82
CA ALA A 98 7.30 -9.30 3.08
C ALA A 98 7.54 -10.82 3.07
N GLY A 99 7.26 -11.49 1.96
CA GLY A 99 7.52 -12.92 1.77
C GLY A 99 9.00 -13.28 1.77
N ILE A 100 9.84 -12.47 1.10
CA ILE A 100 11.30 -12.63 1.16
C ILE A 100 11.80 -12.50 2.59
N TRP A 101 11.35 -11.48 3.32
CA TRP A 101 11.74 -11.28 4.72
C TRP A 101 11.29 -12.43 5.63
N ALA A 102 10.04 -12.87 5.50
CA ALA A 102 9.52 -14.01 6.27
C ALA A 102 10.35 -15.27 6.00
N GLY A 103 10.69 -15.54 4.74
CA GLY A 103 11.58 -16.65 4.37
C GLY A 103 12.97 -16.54 5.00
N LEU A 104 13.58 -15.35 4.98
CA LEU A 104 14.89 -15.10 5.61
C LEU A 104 14.86 -15.34 7.12
N ARG A 105 13.78 -14.94 7.80
CA ARG A 105 13.62 -15.13 9.25
C ARG A 105 13.57 -16.61 9.67
N HIS A 106 13.15 -17.51 8.78
CA HIS A 106 13.16 -18.95 9.05
C HIS A 106 14.53 -19.61 8.84
N LEU A 107 15.48 -18.92 8.18
CA LEU A 107 16.82 -19.44 7.89
C LEU A 107 17.88 -18.96 8.90
N LEU A 108 17.56 -17.96 9.71
CA LEU A 108 18.42 -17.35 10.73
C LEU A 108 17.99 -17.79 12.13
#